data_AF-A0A926YQ71-F1
#
_entry.id   AF-A0A926YQ71-F1
#
_cell.length_a   1.000
_cell.length_b   1.000
_cell.length_c   1.000
_cell.angle_alpha   90.00
_cell.angle_beta   90.00
_cell.angle_gamma   90.00
#
_symmetry.space_group_name_H-M   'P 1'
#
loop_
_entity.id
_entity.type
_entity.pdbx_description
1 polymer ?
#
loop_
_entity_poly.entity_id
_entity_poly.type
_entity_poly.pdbx_seq_one_letter_code
_entity_poly.pdbx_strand_id
1 'polypeptide(L)'
;MFARSSPKNLTVIHRLSPKARIDRSRSYGFVVGKFETENQAKLEKLRQRRYWLTILSAGAVGAGGFAGFATLNPLLLAPVLTSLSLVGGDLQGTSQKFLLMSDLVEAFEEEDIAIEVGLKLDELPDIDFFLRFPDKEFVLIKIRSLSASTIFYSEEREVLRFVKKQRGIKSWQPDPLIEIAQQERWLRKHRPDLLGGSSRDKRRPLAKLLVLWTDTTLGEHPEHLYVTMDDQKFLTIRKMGTTTIVEKDQVVSFIRGYLASRRSQKTS
;
A
#
# COMPACT_ATOMS: atom_id res chain seq x y z
N MET A 1 89.40 14.42 10.60
CA MET A 1 88.80 15.75 10.82
C MET A 1 87.56 15.86 9.93
N PHE A 2 86.44 16.26 10.52
CA PHE A 2 85.09 16.48 9.93
C PHE A 2 84.24 15.25 9.57
N ALA A 3 83.43 14.85 10.55
CA ALA A 3 82.19 14.13 10.42
C ALA A 3 81.14 14.99 9.67
N ARG A 4 80.37 14.37 8.76
CA ARG A 4 79.10 14.89 8.26
C ARG A 4 78.00 13.88 8.58
N SER A 5 77.21 14.22 9.58
CA SER A 5 75.97 13.55 9.95
C SER A 5 74.83 14.04 9.05
N SER A 6 74.23 13.15 8.26
CA SER A 6 72.94 13.39 7.63
C SER A 6 71.80 13.10 8.63
N PRO A 7 70.77 13.96 8.73
CA PRO A 7 69.65 13.74 9.62
C PRO A 7 68.70 12.67 9.07
N LYS A 8 68.33 11.71 9.93
CA LYS A 8 67.24 10.76 9.68
C LYS A 8 65.91 11.51 9.79
N ASN A 9 65.14 11.55 8.70
CA ASN A 9 63.74 11.96 8.73
C ASN A 9 62.94 10.96 9.57
N LEU A 10 62.55 11.37 10.78
CA LEU A 10 61.54 10.71 11.59
C LEU A 10 60.17 11.10 11.06
N THR A 11 59.54 10.22 10.29
CA THR A 11 58.11 10.33 9.99
C THR A 11 57.34 10.03 11.28
N VAL A 12 56.84 11.09 11.92
CA VAL A 12 55.89 10.98 13.04
C VAL A 12 54.57 10.46 12.47
N ILE A 13 54.35 9.15 12.60
CA ILE A 13 53.01 8.57 12.42
C ILE A 13 52.20 8.98 13.66
N HIS A 14 51.40 10.03 13.51
CA HIS A 14 50.33 10.33 14.46
C HIS A 14 49.37 9.12 14.48
N ARG A 15 49.52 8.26 15.48
CA ARG A 15 48.45 7.35 15.89
C ARG A 15 47.29 8.21 16.38
N LEU A 16 46.35 8.47 15.48
CA LEU A 16 45.05 8.99 15.84
C LEU A 16 44.41 7.99 16.80
N SER A 17 44.16 8.47 18.01
CA SER A 17 43.36 7.82 19.05
C SER A 17 42.07 7.23 18.42
N PRO A 18 41.65 6.01 18.79
CA PRO A 18 40.37 5.48 18.37
C PRO A 18 39.28 6.39 18.93
N LYS A 19 38.77 7.30 18.10
CA LYS A 19 37.55 8.03 18.42
C LYS A 19 36.48 6.98 18.69
N ALA A 20 35.99 7.00 19.92
CA ALA A 20 34.88 6.24 20.43
C ALA A 20 33.84 6.04 19.32
N ARG A 21 33.73 4.80 18.86
CA ARG A 21 32.63 4.36 18.01
C ARG A 21 31.40 4.44 18.91
N ILE A 22 30.74 5.60 18.90
CA ILE A 22 29.43 5.80 19.51
C ILE A 22 28.52 4.81 18.81
N ASP A 23 28.30 3.69 19.48
CA ASP A 23 27.29 2.72 19.15
C ASP A 23 25.93 3.44 19.22
N ARG A 24 25.47 3.93 18.07
CA ARG A 24 24.10 4.40 17.87
C ARG A 24 23.22 3.22 17.46
N SER A 25 23.33 2.09 18.15
CA SER A 25 22.18 1.22 18.36
C SER A 25 21.17 1.98 19.22
N ARG A 26 20.45 2.93 18.60
CA ARG A 26 19.07 3.19 19.04
C ARG A 26 18.36 1.86 18.81
N SER A 27 18.36 1.01 19.83
CA SER A 27 17.32 0.00 19.98
C SER A 27 16.03 0.80 19.92
N TYR A 28 15.33 0.72 18.80
CA TYR A 28 13.91 1.03 18.78
C TYR A 28 13.31 -0.03 19.71
N GLY A 29 13.24 0.29 21.01
CA GLY A 29 12.40 -0.43 21.93
C GLY A 29 11.00 -0.27 21.37
N PHE A 30 10.52 -1.31 20.71
CA PHE A 30 9.12 -1.42 20.34
C PHE A 30 8.36 -1.46 21.67
N VAL A 31 7.72 -0.35 22.02
CA VAL A 31 6.79 -0.33 23.13
C VAL A 31 5.58 -1.08 22.64
N VAL A 32 5.41 -2.32 23.11
CA VAL A 32 4.22 -3.14 22.86
C VAL A 32 2.98 -2.29 23.13
N GLY A 33 2.08 -2.19 22.15
CA GLY A 33 0.84 -1.39 22.22
C GLY A 33 0.94 0.02 21.62
N LYS A 34 2.13 0.50 21.21
CA LYS A 34 2.25 1.80 20.55
C LYS A 34 1.57 1.81 19.17
N PHE A 35 1.84 0.82 18.32
CA PHE A 35 1.23 0.78 16.99
C PHE A 35 -0.24 0.42 17.05
N GLU A 36 -0.67 -0.37 18.04
CA GLU A 36 -2.08 -0.62 18.31
C GLU A 36 -2.84 0.70 18.51
N THR A 37 -2.37 1.56 19.42
CA THR A 37 -3.00 2.85 19.68
C THR A 37 -3.01 3.76 18.44
N GLU A 38 -1.91 3.80 17.69
CA GLU A 38 -1.80 4.60 16.46
C GLU A 38 -2.75 4.08 15.36
N ASN A 39 -2.86 2.76 15.20
CA ASN A 39 -3.75 2.13 14.24
C ASN A 39 -5.22 2.37 14.62
N GLN A 40 -5.58 2.23 15.90
CA GLN A 40 -6.94 2.52 16.37
C GLN A 40 -7.30 3.99 16.12
N ALA A 41 -6.38 4.93 16.38
CA ALA A 41 -6.60 6.35 16.09
C ALA A 41 -6.79 6.63 14.58
N LYS A 42 -6.03 5.95 13.71
CA LYS A 42 -6.19 6.05 12.24
C LYS A 42 -7.51 5.43 11.77
N LEU A 43 -7.92 4.30 12.34
CA LEU A 43 -9.20 3.64 12.06
C LEU A 43 -10.38 4.52 12.46
N GLU A 44 -10.31 5.15 13.63
CA GLU A 44 -11.33 6.07 14.11
C GLU A 44 -11.44 7.32 13.21
N LYS A 45 -10.33 7.86 12.71
CA LYS A 45 -10.36 8.94 11.71
C LYS A 45 -11.07 8.52 10.42
N LEU A 46 -10.86 7.29 9.94
CA LEU A 46 -11.58 6.76 8.78
C LEU A 46 -13.08 6.58 9.09
N ARG A 47 -13.43 6.10 10.29
CA ARG A 47 -14.82 5.97 10.75
C ARG A 47 -15.52 7.33 10.76
N GLN A 48 -14.90 8.34 11.36
CA GLN A 48 -15.42 9.70 11.41
C GLN A 48 -15.58 10.32 10.02
N ARG A 49 -14.57 10.14 9.15
CA ARG A 49 -14.64 10.63 7.77
C ARG A 49 -15.77 9.95 6.99
N ARG A 50 -15.92 8.63 7.11
CA ARG A 50 -17.01 7.86 6.51
C ARG A 50 -18.38 8.33 7.02
N TYR A 51 -18.52 8.50 8.33
CA TYR A 51 -19.76 9.00 8.96
C TYR A 51 -20.13 10.39 8.42
N TRP A 52 -19.18 11.32 8.38
CA TRP A 52 -19.40 12.66 7.87
C TRP A 52 -19.78 12.68 6.38
N LEU A 53 -19.10 11.88 5.55
CA LEU A 53 -19.45 11.73 4.13
C LEU A 53 -20.85 11.12 3.95
N THR A 54 -21.25 10.21 4.83
CA THR A 54 -22.60 9.64 4.84
C THR A 54 -23.64 10.72 5.15
N ILE A 55 -23.42 11.54 6.18
CA ILE A 55 -24.31 12.68 6.51
C ILE A 55 -24.41 13.65 5.33
N LEU A 56 -23.28 14.03 4.72
CA LEU A 56 -23.29 14.92 3.56
C LEU A 56 -24.10 14.35 2.39
N SER A 57 -23.92 13.06 2.08
CA SER A 57 -24.67 12.41 1.01
C SER A 57 -26.18 12.38 1.30
N ALA A 58 -26.58 12.14 2.56
CA ALA A 58 -27.98 12.15 2.98
C ALA A 58 -28.58 13.57 2.97
N GLY A 59 -27.81 14.58 3.40
CA GLY A 59 -28.23 15.99 3.39
C GLY A 59 -28.40 16.55 1.98
N ALA A 60 -27.55 16.14 1.02
CA ALA A 60 -27.69 16.49 -0.39
C ALA A 60 -28.96 15.89 -1.03
N VAL A 61 -29.38 14.69 -0.60
CA VAL A 61 -30.66 14.08 -1.00
C VAL A 61 -31.86 14.78 -0.32
N GLY A 62 -31.71 15.21 0.93
CA GLY A 62 -32.75 15.93 1.70
C GLY A 62 -33.09 17.32 1.15
N ALA A 63 -32.11 18.06 0.61
CA ALA A 63 -32.35 19.37 -0.03
C ALA A 63 -33.09 19.27 -1.39
N GLY A 64 -33.08 18.10 -2.03
CA GLY A 64 -33.85 17.83 -3.26
C GLY A 64 -35.26 17.27 -3.01
N GLY A 65 -35.57 16.84 -1.78
CA GLY A 65 -36.84 16.17 -1.45
C GLY A 65 -37.96 17.09 -0.94
N PHE A 66 -37.67 18.34 -0.59
CA PHE A 66 -38.67 19.26 0.00
C PHE A 66 -39.00 20.50 -0.84
N ALA A 67 -38.39 20.69 -2.00
CA ALA A 67 -38.86 21.65 -2.99
C ALA A 67 -39.68 20.88 -4.03
N GLY A 68 -40.99 21.10 -4.04
CA GLY A 68 -41.95 20.35 -4.82
C GLY A 68 -41.65 20.27 -6.32
N PHE A 69 -42.40 19.41 -6.98
CA PHE A 69 -42.49 19.17 -8.43
C PHE A 69 -42.83 20.41 -9.30
N ALA A 70 -42.52 21.62 -8.86
CA ALA A 70 -42.72 22.85 -9.61
C ALA A 70 -41.36 23.39 -10.10
N THR A 71 -41.10 23.16 -11.39
CA THR A 71 -40.16 23.95 -12.22
C THR A 71 -38.72 24.03 -11.72
N LEU A 72 -38.00 22.91 -11.64
CA LEU A 72 -36.55 22.95 -11.46
C LEU A 72 -35.86 23.23 -12.79
N ASN A 73 -35.31 24.43 -12.91
CA ASN A 73 -34.43 24.84 -14.00
C ASN A 73 -33.21 23.89 -14.02
N PRO A 74 -32.90 23.20 -15.13
CA PRO A 74 -31.78 22.25 -15.22
C PRO A 74 -30.43 22.82 -14.77
N LEU A 75 -30.25 24.14 -14.91
CA LEU A 75 -29.05 24.87 -14.47
C LEU A 75 -28.87 24.92 -12.94
N LEU A 76 -29.95 24.82 -12.16
CA LEU A 76 -29.89 24.80 -10.69
C LEU A 76 -29.66 23.39 -10.11
N LEU A 77 -29.91 22.34 -10.91
CA LEU A 77 -29.66 20.94 -10.52
C LEU A 77 -28.22 20.49 -10.79
N ALA A 78 -27.53 21.11 -11.76
CA ALA A 78 -26.14 20.79 -12.10
C ALA A 78 -25.17 20.83 -10.90
N PRO A 79 -25.14 21.89 -10.04
CA PRO A 79 -24.22 21.93 -8.91
C PRO A 79 -24.49 20.84 -7.86
N VAL A 80 -25.76 20.47 -7.64
CA VAL A 80 -26.18 19.41 -6.69
C VAL A 80 -25.76 18.02 -7.19
N LEU A 81 -25.89 17.75 -8.50
CA LEU A 81 -25.46 16.47 -9.08
C LEU A 81 -23.94 16.31 -9.11
N THR A 82 -23.18 17.40 -9.33
CA THR A 82 -21.72 17.37 -9.28
C THR A 82 -21.18 17.17 -7.86
N SER A 83 -21.82 17.74 -6.83
CA SER A 83 -21.40 17.52 -5.45
C SER A 83 -21.70 16.09 -4.97
N LEU A 84 -22.81 15.50 -5.40
CA LEU A 84 -23.17 14.11 -5.08
C LEU A 84 -22.19 13.08 -5.68
N SER A 85 -21.73 13.28 -6.91
CA SER A 85 -20.79 12.35 -7.57
C SER A 85 -19.38 12.40 -6.95
N LEU A 86 -18.90 13.59 -6.56
CA LEU A 86 -17.65 13.76 -5.83
C LEU A 86 -17.72 13.13 -4.42
N VAL A 87 -18.80 13.38 -3.68
CA VAL A 87 -18.99 12.81 -2.34
C VAL A 87 -19.15 11.28 -2.40
N GLY A 88 -19.82 10.75 -3.42
CA GLY A 88 -20.00 9.30 -3.61
C GLY A 88 -18.69 8.55 -3.85
N GLY A 89 -17.80 9.08 -4.69
CA GLY A 89 -16.49 8.48 -4.95
C GLY A 89 -15.61 8.47 -3.70
N ASP A 90 -15.54 9.60 -3.00
CA ASP A 90 -14.80 9.73 -1.74
C ASP A 90 -15.36 8.82 -0.64
N LEU A 91 -16.69 8.69 -0.55
CA LEU A 91 -17.35 7.80 0.43
C LEU A 91 -17.02 6.34 0.14
N GLN A 92 -17.09 5.91 -1.12
CA GLN A 92 -16.75 4.55 -1.50
C GLN A 92 -15.29 4.24 -1.15
N GLY A 93 -14.34 5.08 -1.59
CA GLY A 93 -12.92 4.88 -1.30
C GLY A 93 -12.61 4.88 0.20
N THR A 94 -13.24 5.78 0.96
CA THR A 94 -13.08 5.83 2.43
C THR A 94 -13.68 4.59 3.10
N SER A 95 -14.84 4.12 2.65
CA SER A 95 -15.48 2.92 3.19
C SER A 95 -14.65 1.66 2.92
N GLN A 96 -14.09 1.53 1.71
CA GLN A 96 -13.19 0.43 1.36
C GLN A 96 -11.96 0.40 2.27
N LYS A 97 -11.34 1.58 2.47
CA LYS A 97 -10.18 1.70 3.37
C LYS A 97 -10.56 1.38 4.81
N PHE A 98 -11.69 1.89 5.30
CA PHE A 98 -12.15 1.60 6.66
C PHE A 98 -12.34 0.09 6.89
N LEU A 99 -13.03 -0.59 5.97
CA LEU A 99 -13.29 -2.02 6.09
C LEU A 99 -11.99 -2.83 6.04
N LEU A 100 -11.12 -2.57 5.05
CA LEU A 100 -9.84 -3.29 4.98
C LEU A 100 -8.98 -3.03 6.21
N MET A 101 -8.95 -1.80 6.69
CA MET A 101 -8.16 -1.45 7.86
C MET A 101 -8.67 -2.18 9.11
N SER A 102 -10.00 -2.29 9.27
CA SER A 102 -10.61 -3.06 10.35
C SER A 102 -10.15 -4.52 10.29
N ASP A 103 -10.29 -5.15 9.11
CA ASP A 103 -9.90 -6.54 8.89
C ASP A 103 -8.39 -6.75 9.18
N LEU A 104 -7.53 -5.80 8.80
CA LEU A 104 -6.09 -5.85 9.06
C LEU A 104 -5.73 -5.65 10.53
N VAL A 105 -6.37 -4.71 11.23
CA VAL A 105 -6.10 -4.47 12.65
C VAL A 105 -6.51 -5.68 13.48
N GLU A 106 -7.70 -6.24 13.22
CA GLU A 106 -8.20 -7.44 13.89
C GLU A 106 -7.32 -8.66 13.62
N ALA A 107 -6.95 -8.90 12.35
CA ALA A 107 -6.22 -10.10 11.99
C ALA A 107 -4.76 -10.14 12.47
N PHE A 108 -4.16 -8.98 12.79
CA PHE A 108 -2.75 -8.81 13.10
C PHE A 108 -2.51 -8.01 14.39
N GLU A 109 -3.49 -7.98 15.30
CA GLU A 109 -3.42 -7.28 16.58
C GLU A 109 -2.17 -7.68 17.39
N GLU A 110 -1.86 -8.99 17.42
CA GLU A 110 -0.71 -9.55 18.14
C GLU A 110 0.64 -9.34 17.43
N GLU A 111 0.66 -8.89 16.17
CA GLU A 111 1.88 -8.77 15.35
C GLU A 111 2.50 -7.35 15.37
N ASP A 112 2.00 -6.44 16.22
CA ASP A 112 2.49 -5.05 16.39
C ASP A 112 2.72 -4.33 15.04
N ILE A 113 1.76 -4.50 14.12
CA ILE A 113 1.87 -3.99 12.76
C ILE A 113 1.71 -2.48 12.73
N ALA A 114 2.53 -1.78 11.94
CA ALA A 114 2.33 -0.36 11.67
C ALA A 114 1.62 -0.18 10.32
N ILE A 115 0.45 0.46 10.33
CA ILE A 115 -0.37 0.69 9.14
C ILE A 115 -0.33 2.16 8.75
N GLU A 116 0.19 2.49 7.56
CA GLU A 116 0.03 3.80 6.93
C GLU A 116 -1.09 3.76 5.89
N VAL A 117 -2.14 4.57 6.09
CA VAL A 117 -3.30 4.63 5.19
C VAL A 117 -3.25 5.91 4.36
N GLY A 118 -3.48 5.79 3.04
CA GLY A 118 -3.54 6.95 2.15
C GLY A 118 -2.20 7.71 2.06
N LEU A 119 -1.10 6.95 1.95
CA LEU A 119 0.24 7.52 1.91
C LEU A 119 0.43 8.34 0.63
N LYS A 120 0.55 9.66 0.83
CA LYS A 120 0.72 10.65 -0.24
C LYS A 120 2.10 10.50 -0.90
N LEU A 121 2.11 10.55 -2.23
CA LEU A 121 3.31 10.57 -3.04
C LEU A 121 3.30 11.82 -3.91
N ASP A 122 4.45 12.43 -4.09
CA ASP A 122 4.58 13.57 -5.00
C ASP A 122 4.44 13.04 -6.45
N GLU A 123 3.55 13.66 -7.22
CA GLU A 123 3.34 13.39 -8.66
C GLU A 123 2.78 12.00 -9.01
N LEU A 124 2.50 11.14 -8.02
CA LEU A 124 1.92 9.82 -8.21
C LEU A 124 0.62 9.66 -7.41
N PRO A 125 -0.30 8.78 -7.83
CA PRO A 125 -1.47 8.44 -7.02
C PRO A 125 -1.05 7.92 -5.65
N ASP A 126 -1.82 8.25 -4.62
CA ASP A 126 -1.60 7.80 -3.24
C ASP A 126 -1.55 6.27 -3.16
N ILE A 127 -0.76 5.75 -2.22
CA ILE A 127 -0.83 4.34 -1.83
C ILE A 127 -1.97 4.16 -0.84
N ASP A 128 -2.80 3.13 -1.03
CA ASP A 128 -3.96 2.93 -0.15
C ASP A 128 -3.53 2.44 1.22
N PHE A 129 -2.67 1.41 1.28
CA PHE A 129 -2.01 0.98 2.52
C PHE A 129 -0.53 0.67 2.31
N PHE A 130 0.27 1.04 3.30
CA PHE A 130 1.63 0.57 3.47
C PHE A 130 1.76 -0.04 4.87
N LEU A 131 2.01 -1.34 4.94
CA LEU A 131 2.13 -2.11 6.16
C LEU A 131 3.60 -2.39 6.46
N ARG A 132 3.97 -2.24 7.73
CA ARG A 132 5.30 -2.57 8.23
C ARG A 132 5.18 -3.49 9.44
N PHE A 133 5.76 -4.67 9.31
CA PHE A 133 5.85 -5.66 10.37
C PHE A 133 7.15 -5.46 11.18
N PRO A 134 7.19 -5.88 12.47
CA PRO A 134 8.38 -5.75 13.33
C PRO A 134 9.65 -6.37 12.72
N ASP A 135 9.50 -7.48 12.00
CA ASP A 135 10.57 -8.21 11.30
C ASP A 135 11.15 -7.51 10.06
N LYS A 136 10.74 -6.24 9.84
CA LYS A 136 11.02 -5.42 8.65
C LYS A 136 10.60 -6.12 7.36
N GLU A 137 9.44 -6.78 7.41
CA GLU A 137 8.70 -7.17 6.21
C GLU A 137 7.71 -6.06 5.87
N PHE A 138 7.53 -5.79 4.59
CA PHE A 138 6.75 -4.66 4.09
C PHE A 138 5.70 -5.15 3.09
N VAL A 139 4.51 -4.56 3.16
CA VAL A 139 3.41 -4.83 2.23
C VAL A 139 2.86 -3.51 1.72
N LEU A 140 2.74 -3.36 0.41
CA LEU A 140 2.09 -2.23 -0.25
C LEU A 140 0.79 -2.74 -0.86
N ILE A 141 -0.33 -2.13 -0.47
CA ILE A 141 -1.66 -2.49 -0.93
C ILE A 141 -2.25 -1.34 -1.74
N LYS A 142 -2.78 -1.70 -2.92
CA LYS A 142 -3.61 -0.83 -3.74
C LYS A 142 -4.98 -1.44 -3.92
N ILE A 143 -6.02 -0.69 -3.58
CA ILE A 143 -7.41 -1.12 -3.76
C ILE A 143 -7.91 -0.64 -5.13
N ARG A 144 -8.59 -1.53 -5.84
CA ARG A 144 -9.24 -1.21 -7.11
C ARG A 144 -10.62 -1.85 -7.21
N SER A 145 -11.55 -1.12 -7.82
CA SER A 145 -12.87 -1.60 -8.20
C SER A 145 -13.18 -1.15 -9.62
N LEU A 146 -13.74 -2.05 -10.41
CA LEU A 146 -14.23 -1.82 -11.77
C LEU A 146 -15.71 -2.20 -11.89
N SER A 147 -16.52 -1.96 -10.86
CA SER A 147 -17.92 -2.42 -10.82
C SER A 147 -18.00 -3.95 -10.99
N ALA A 148 -19.15 -4.49 -11.41
CA ALA A 148 -19.31 -5.89 -11.80
C ALA A 148 -18.50 -6.25 -13.07
N SER A 149 -17.20 -6.44 -12.90
CA SER A 149 -16.24 -6.80 -13.95
C SER A 149 -15.40 -8.01 -13.53
N THR A 150 -15.04 -8.83 -14.50
CA THR A 150 -14.06 -9.91 -14.31
C THR A 150 -12.73 -9.51 -14.93
N ILE A 151 -11.64 -9.67 -14.18
CA ILE A 151 -10.28 -9.25 -14.54
C ILE A 151 -9.48 -10.44 -15.10
N PHE A 152 -8.77 -10.20 -16.18
CA PHE A 152 -7.88 -11.17 -16.84
C PHE A 152 -6.53 -10.53 -17.12
N TYR A 153 -5.45 -11.28 -16.99
CA TYR A 153 -4.14 -10.89 -17.46
C TYR A 153 -3.89 -11.50 -18.86
N SER A 154 -3.56 -10.64 -19.82
CA SER A 154 -3.15 -11.07 -21.15
C SER A 154 -1.63 -11.12 -21.20
N GLU A 155 -1.04 -12.32 -21.25
CA GLU A 155 0.41 -12.50 -21.32
C GLU A 155 1.00 -11.92 -22.62
N GLU A 156 0.34 -12.16 -23.77
CA GLU A 156 0.77 -11.64 -25.08
C GLU A 156 0.92 -10.11 -25.10
N ARG A 157 -0.01 -9.40 -24.45
CA ARG A 157 -0.02 -7.92 -24.40
C ARG A 157 0.57 -7.37 -23.11
N GLU A 158 1.00 -8.26 -22.23
CA GLU A 158 1.43 -8.00 -20.86
C GLU A 158 0.51 -7.01 -20.10
N VAL A 159 -0.81 -7.06 -20.28
CA VAL A 159 -1.74 -6.05 -19.73
C VAL A 159 -2.93 -6.68 -19.03
N LEU A 160 -3.39 -6.05 -17.95
CA LEU A 160 -4.68 -6.40 -17.36
C LEU A 160 -5.82 -5.92 -18.25
N ARG A 161 -6.79 -6.81 -18.45
CA ARG A 161 -8.01 -6.59 -19.19
C ARG A 161 -9.20 -6.87 -18.28
N PHE A 162 -10.33 -6.28 -18.59
CA PHE A 162 -11.56 -6.51 -17.86
C PHE A 162 -12.73 -6.71 -18.81
N VAL A 163 -13.68 -7.52 -18.36
CA VAL A 163 -14.95 -7.76 -19.04
C VAL A 163 -16.07 -7.31 -18.12
N LYS A 164 -16.94 -6.42 -18.62
CA LYS A 164 -18.18 -6.03 -17.93
C LYS A 164 -19.33 -6.91 -18.42
N LYS A 165 -20.31 -7.18 -17.56
CA LYS A 165 -21.56 -7.84 -17.99
C LYS A 165 -22.12 -7.10 -19.23
N GLN A 166 -22.31 -7.84 -20.32
CA GLN A 166 -22.82 -7.34 -21.62
C GLN A 166 -21.94 -6.32 -22.36
N ARG A 167 -20.63 -6.23 -22.07
CA ARG A 167 -19.70 -5.39 -22.85
C ARG A 167 -18.47 -6.19 -23.28
N GLY A 168 -17.80 -5.71 -24.33
CA GLY A 168 -16.56 -6.32 -24.82
C GLY A 168 -15.38 -6.17 -23.85
N ILE A 169 -14.30 -6.92 -24.16
CA ILE A 169 -13.06 -6.94 -23.38
C ILE A 169 -12.30 -5.62 -23.58
N LYS A 170 -12.00 -4.91 -22.48
CA LYS A 170 -11.23 -3.66 -22.49
C LYS A 170 -9.92 -3.80 -21.74
N SER A 171 -8.90 -3.05 -22.13
CA SER A 171 -7.67 -2.93 -21.35
C SER A 171 -7.92 -2.05 -20.12
N TRP A 172 -7.33 -2.42 -18.98
CA TRP A 172 -7.36 -1.60 -17.77
C TRP A 172 -6.39 -0.45 -17.93
N GLN A 173 -6.91 0.77 -17.99
CA GLN A 173 -6.11 2.00 -18.08
C GLN A 173 -6.56 2.99 -17.00
N PRO A 174 -5.60 3.63 -16.28
CA PRO A 174 -4.16 3.32 -16.27
C PRO A 174 -3.89 1.88 -15.77
N ASP A 175 -2.77 1.28 -16.21
CA ASP A 175 -2.40 -0.08 -15.81
C ASP A 175 -1.96 -0.12 -14.33
N PRO A 176 -2.72 -0.78 -13.44
CA PRO A 176 -2.43 -0.76 -12.01
C PRO A 176 -1.14 -1.51 -11.65
N LEU A 177 -0.65 -2.43 -12.51
CA LEU A 177 0.62 -3.13 -12.27
C LEU A 177 1.83 -2.20 -12.47
N ILE A 178 1.73 -1.27 -13.43
CA ILE A 178 2.76 -0.27 -13.65
C ILE A 178 2.72 0.77 -12.53
N GLU A 179 1.53 1.24 -12.16
CA GLU A 179 1.35 2.22 -11.10
C GLU A 179 1.96 1.73 -9.76
N ILE A 180 1.62 0.52 -9.33
CA ILE A 180 2.11 -0.03 -8.05
C ILE A 180 3.63 -0.22 -8.04
N ALA A 181 4.23 -0.55 -9.19
CA ALA A 181 5.68 -0.65 -9.35
C ALA A 181 6.37 0.73 -9.30
N GLN A 182 5.76 1.77 -9.88
CA GLN A 182 6.25 3.14 -9.80
C GLN A 182 6.19 3.67 -8.36
N GLN A 183 5.08 3.40 -7.66
CA GLN A 183 4.88 3.74 -6.25
C GLN A 183 5.95 3.09 -5.37
N GLU A 184 6.22 1.79 -5.54
CA GLU A 184 7.31 1.09 -4.83
C GLU A 184 8.66 1.77 -5.06
N ARG A 185 9.02 2.05 -6.32
CA ARG A 185 10.30 2.69 -6.66
C ARG A 185 10.41 4.08 -6.04
N TRP A 186 9.32 4.85 -6.07
CA TRP A 186 9.27 6.17 -5.44
C TRP A 186 9.49 6.06 -3.93
N LEU A 187 8.82 5.12 -3.24
CA LEU A 187 9.01 4.91 -1.80
C LEU A 187 10.46 4.58 -1.45
N ARG A 188 11.09 3.67 -2.20
CA ARG A 188 12.50 3.31 -1.97
C ARG A 188 13.45 4.50 -2.12
N LYS A 189 13.12 5.45 -3.02
CA LYS A 189 13.93 6.64 -3.28
C LYS A 189 13.68 7.75 -2.25
N HIS A 190 12.42 8.11 -2.00
CA HIS A 190 12.05 9.33 -1.28
C HIS A 190 11.63 9.10 0.17
N ARG A 191 11.18 7.89 0.53
CA ARG A 191 10.72 7.54 1.90
C ARG A 191 11.49 6.36 2.50
N PRO A 192 12.83 6.46 2.59
CA PRO A 192 13.63 5.40 3.19
C PRO A 192 13.38 5.22 4.68
N ASP A 193 12.85 6.25 5.36
CA ASP A 193 12.41 6.21 6.74
C ASP A 193 11.36 5.11 6.98
N LEU A 194 10.43 4.93 6.04
CA LEU A 194 9.40 3.90 6.10
C LEU A 194 9.96 2.48 5.91
N LEU A 195 11.13 2.36 5.29
CA LEU A 195 11.80 1.10 4.99
C LEU A 195 12.96 0.82 5.96
N GLY A 196 13.03 1.47 7.13
CA GLY A 196 14.06 1.21 8.14
C GLY A 196 15.37 1.99 7.96
N GLY A 197 15.44 2.93 7.01
CA GLY A 197 16.50 3.94 6.89
C GLY A 197 17.85 3.47 6.31
N SER A 198 18.25 2.22 6.55
CA SER A 198 19.54 1.69 6.07
C SER A 198 19.48 1.25 4.59
N SER A 199 20.62 1.28 3.89
CA SER A 199 20.71 0.78 2.50
C SER A 199 20.30 -0.70 2.38
N ARG A 200 20.61 -1.51 3.41
CA ARG A 200 20.20 -2.92 3.49
C ARG A 200 18.68 -3.04 3.58
N ASP A 201 18.05 -2.23 4.44
CA ASP A 201 16.60 -2.30 4.62
C ASP A 201 15.84 -1.78 3.39
N LYS A 202 16.36 -0.77 2.68
CA LYS A 202 15.83 -0.32 1.38
C LYS A 202 15.84 -1.38 0.27
N ARG A 203 16.63 -2.45 0.41
CA ARG A 203 16.71 -3.57 -0.55
C ARG A 203 15.87 -4.77 -0.13
N ARG A 204 15.23 -4.72 1.05
CA ARG A 204 14.38 -5.82 1.50
C ARG A 204 13.18 -6.00 0.56
N PRO A 205 12.72 -7.26 0.39
CA PRO A 205 11.50 -7.55 -0.34
C PRO A 205 10.31 -6.79 0.24
N LEU A 206 9.45 -6.34 -0.68
CA LEU A 206 8.20 -5.66 -0.38
C LEU A 206 7.13 -6.35 -1.21
N ALA A 207 6.12 -6.90 -0.54
CA ALA A 207 4.99 -7.53 -1.23
C ALA A 207 4.08 -6.44 -1.81
N LYS A 208 3.72 -6.57 -3.09
CA LYS A 208 2.79 -5.65 -3.76
C LYS A 208 1.48 -6.37 -3.99
N LEU A 209 0.40 -5.81 -3.43
CA LEU A 209 -0.94 -6.35 -3.53
C LEU A 209 -1.84 -5.41 -4.31
N LEU A 210 -2.42 -5.92 -5.39
CA LEU A 210 -3.56 -5.33 -6.06
C LEU A 210 -4.83 -6.02 -5.55
N VAL A 211 -5.60 -5.32 -4.73
CA VAL A 211 -6.82 -5.85 -4.12
C VAL A 211 -8.02 -5.49 -4.98
N LEU A 212 -8.69 -6.50 -5.50
CA LEU A 212 -9.96 -6.37 -6.19
C LEU A 212 -11.08 -6.25 -5.15
N TRP A 213 -11.85 -5.17 -5.25
CA TRP A 213 -12.91 -4.84 -4.30
C TRP A 213 -14.28 -4.85 -4.97
N THR A 214 -15.34 -4.95 -4.17
CA THR A 214 -16.75 -4.97 -4.59
C THR A 214 -17.03 -6.17 -5.52
N ASP A 215 -17.79 -5.97 -6.58
CA ASP A 215 -18.17 -6.99 -7.55
C ASP A 215 -17.07 -7.24 -8.62
N THR A 216 -15.85 -6.78 -8.37
CA THR A 216 -14.72 -7.01 -9.27
C THR A 216 -14.06 -8.32 -8.89
N THR A 217 -14.15 -9.31 -9.78
CA THR A 217 -13.64 -10.66 -9.53
C THR A 217 -12.48 -11.01 -10.44
N LEU A 218 -11.72 -12.02 -10.04
CA LEU A 218 -10.64 -12.55 -10.85
C LEU A 218 -11.17 -13.65 -11.80
N GLY A 219 -10.78 -13.59 -13.07
CA GLY A 219 -11.02 -14.68 -14.02
C GLY A 219 -10.03 -15.83 -13.83
N GLU A 220 -10.24 -16.93 -14.55
CA GLU A 220 -9.28 -18.03 -14.61
C GLU A 220 -8.04 -17.66 -15.44
N HIS A 221 -6.89 -18.17 -15.03
CA HIS A 221 -5.60 -17.94 -15.66
C HIS A 221 -4.82 -19.26 -15.81
N PRO A 222 -3.78 -19.30 -16.66
CA PRO A 222 -2.84 -20.42 -16.69
C PRO A 222 -2.19 -20.71 -15.33
N GLU A 223 -1.98 -21.99 -15.02
CA GLU A 223 -1.49 -22.45 -13.71
C GLU A 223 -0.13 -21.84 -13.33
N HIS A 224 0.76 -21.57 -14.30
CA HIS A 224 2.09 -21.02 -14.03
C HIS A 224 2.07 -19.58 -13.51
N LEU A 225 0.94 -18.87 -13.61
CA LEU A 225 0.76 -17.54 -13.04
C LEU A 225 0.32 -17.59 -11.58
N TYR A 226 -0.09 -18.75 -11.07
CA TYR A 226 -0.48 -18.90 -9.67
C TYR A 226 0.70 -19.30 -8.79
N VAL A 227 0.70 -18.77 -7.58
CA VAL A 227 1.56 -19.24 -6.48
C VAL A 227 0.65 -19.75 -5.38
N THR A 228 0.96 -20.93 -4.84
CA THR A 228 0.23 -21.51 -3.71
C THR A 228 0.91 -21.09 -2.40
N MET A 229 0.17 -20.50 -1.48
CA MET A 229 0.59 -20.22 -0.12
C MET A 229 -0.56 -20.58 0.83
N ASP A 230 -0.28 -21.34 1.89
CA ASP A 230 -1.32 -21.73 2.87
C ASP A 230 -2.55 -22.39 2.21
N ASP A 231 -2.30 -23.35 1.30
CA ASP A 231 -3.30 -24.05 0.48
C ASP A 231 -4.22 -23.17 -0.38
N GLN A 232 -3.89 -21.88 -0.53
CA GLN A 232 -4.60 -20.93 -1.38
C GLN A 232 -3.76 -20.53 -2.59
N LYS A 233 -4.41 -20.42 -3.75
CA LYS A 233 -3.79 -19.95 -4.98
C LYS A 233 -3.94 -18.44 -5.13
N PHE A 234 -2.84 -17.76 -5.40
CA PHE A 234 -2.79 -16.33 -5.63
C PHE A 234 -2.20 -16.02 -6.99
N LEU A 235 -2.90 -15.22 -7.78
CA LEU A 235 -2.40 -14.81 -9.09
C LEU A 235 -1.24 -13.83 -8.91
N THR A 236 -0.08 -14.19 -9.44
CA THR A 236 1.16 -13.43 -9.29
C THR A 236 1.70 -13.04 -10.65
N ILE A 237 1.68 -11.75 -10.95
CA ILE A 237 2.13 -11.21 -12.24
C ILE A 237 3.51 -10.59 -12.11
N ARG A 238 4.41 -10.97 -13.03
CA ARG A 238 5.77 -10.45 -13.13
C ARG A 238 5.87 -9.37 -14.20
N LYS A 239 5.41 -8.16 -13.89
CA LYS A 239 5.54 -6.97 -14.74
C LYS A 239 6.11 -5.82 -13.92
N MET A 240 7.31 -5.36 -14.29
CA MET A 240 8.04 -4.31 -13.53
C MET A 240 8.24 -4.65 -12.04
N GLY A 241 8.42 -5.95 -11.76
CA GLY A 241 8.48 -6.55 -10.42
C GLY A 241 7.35 -7.56 -10.25
N THR A 242 7.21 -8.10 -9.04
CA THR A 242 6.17 -9.10 -8.72
C THR A 242 5.02 -8.42 -7.99
N THR A 243 3.81 -8.53 -8.55
CA THR A 243 2.57 -8.03 -7.95
C THR A 243 1.58 -9.18 -7.87
N THR A 244 1.03 -9.40 -6.68
CA THR A 244 -0.02 -10.38 -6.45
C THR A 244 -1.38 -9.69 -6.55
N ILE A 245 -2.29 -10.30 -7.30
CA ILE A 245 -3.68 -9.86 -7.42
C ILE A 245 -4.52 -10.76 -6.53
N VAL A 246 -5.28 -10.16 -5.62
CA VAL A 246 -6.10 -10.87 -4.65
C VAL A 246 -7.48 -10.25 -4.59
N GLU A 247 -8.49 -11.07 -4.30
CA GLU A 247 -9.81 -10.55 -3.92
C GLU A 247 -9.77 -10.06 -2.47
N LYS A 248 -10.71 -9.18 -2.09
CA LYS A 248 -10.79 -8.58 -0.74
C LYS A 248 -10.58 -9.63 0.36
N ASP A 249 -11.34 -10.72 0.30
CA ASP A 249 -11.41 -11.69 1.40
C ASP A 249 -10.16 -12.58 1.48
N GLN A 250 -9.27 -12.49 0.49
CA GLN A 250 -7.99 -13.19 0.42
C GLN A 250 -6.80 -12.36 0.96
N VAL A 251 -7.01 -11.09 1.34
CA VAL A 251 -5.90 -10.20 1.73
C VAL A 251 -5.19 -10.71 2.99
N VAL A 252 -5.95 -11.09 4.02
CA VAL A 252 -5.39 -11.55 5.31
C VAL A 252 -4.64 -12.87 5.14
N SER A 253 -5.22 -13.85 4.45
CA SER A 253 -4.59 -15.15 4.20
C SER A 253 -3.31 -15.00 3.37
N PHE A 254 -3.33 -14.15 2.33
CA PHE A 254 -2.12 -13.85 1.57
C PHE A 254 -1.01 -13.28 2.47
N ILE A 255 -1.33 -12.29 3.30
CA ILE A 255 -0.31 -11.63 4.14
C ILE A 255 0.27 -12.64 5.14
N ARG A 256 -0.56 -13.50 5.75
CA ARG A 256 -0.08 -14.58 6.64
C ARG A 256 0.84 -15.55 5.91
N GLY A 257 0.43 -16.05 4.74
CA GLY A 257 1.24 -16.95 3.92
C GLY A 257 2.56 -16.31 3.47
N TYR A 258 2.51 -15.03 3.09
CA TYR A 258 3.70 -14.24 2.77
C TYR A 258 4.65 -14.19 3.97
N LEU A 259 4.19 -13.75 5.15
CA LEU A 259 5.04 -13.64 6.34
C LEU A 259 5.64 -14.98 6.76
N ALA A 260 4.87 -16.06 6.72
CA ALA A 260 5.34 -17.42 7.00
C ALA A 260 6.47 -17.84 6.05
N SER A 261 6.32 -17.56 4.74
CA SER A 261 7.37 -17.83 3.74
C SER A 261 8.65 -17.04 4.01
N ARG A 262 8.53 -15.78 4.44
CA ARG A 262 9.67 -14.90 4.77
C ARG A 262 10.40 -15.35 6.03
N ARG A 263 9.66 -15.82 7.04
CA ARG A 263 10.24 -16.36 8.29
C ARG A 263 11.02 -17.65 8.00
N SER A 264 10.47 -18.55 7.19
CA SER A 264 11.11 -19.81 6.80
C SER A 264 12.43 -19.60 6.05
N GLN A 265 12.52 -18.57 5.19
CA GLN A 265 13.74 -18.22 4.46
C GLN A 265 14.84 -17.60 5.35
N LYS A 266 14.52 -17.12 6.56
CA LYS A 266 15.52 -16.57 7.49
C LYS A 266 16.19 -17.64 8.34
N THR A 267 15.52 -18.77 8.51
CA THR A 267 15.98 -19.91 9.32
C THR A 267 16.81 -20.92 8.54
N SER A 268 16.73 -20.90 7.21
CA SER A 268 17.54 -21.69 6.28
C SER A 268 18.86 -21.00 5.95
#